data_AF-A0A6A4V3G6-F1
#
_entry.id   AF-A0A6A4V3G6-F1
#
_cell.length_a   1.000
_cell.length_b   1.000
_cell.length_c   1.000
_cell.angle_alpha   90.00
_cell.angle_beta   90.00
_cell.angle_gamma   90.00
#
_symmetry.space_group_name_H-M   'P 1'
#
loop_
_entity.id
_entity.type
_entity.pdbx_description
1 polymer ?
#
loop_
_entity_poly.entity_id
_entity_poly.type
_entity_poly.pdbx_seq_one_letter_code
_entity_poly.pdbx_strand_id
1 'polypeptide(L)'
;MAKFLKWISSNRRISQYCVGLAGGCIFGGYLLPHGLFLDKYKRFVQAYREGLPVKLTPELTRHVDAVLDDAAVDADERSRLRFFTAFGADPFHAGGTGLRWGAAIGLPQTFALDGPAELNSSGFTVGGKKVDWESREGVLLSDGLRLSPAAQRFAIARELWHVCSSQVWQDGGVGAAALFATYLLGSSLNQRLGFAQRPRGLRVMLYSLVSLFGVAVWVTVTDVIQHHRDSESDMAAARLGAAYAWGGVEFYEKTLERNRALRRLLGDDGESSYSAFGNERTLLRQPRMPLTERLETLRAYCEKHHPVERAAGEGSVSAQDAPPAAAA
;
A
#
# COMPACT_ATOMS: atom_id res chain seq x y z
N MET A 1 -14.95 7.43 44.61
CA MET A 1 -14.10 7.72 43.43
C MET A 1 -12.75 8.36 43.75
N ALA A 2 -12.66 9.48 44.48
CA ALA A 2 -11.39 10.21 44.64
C ALA A 2 -10.24 9.44 45.33
N LYS A 3 -10.55 8.61 46.35
CA LYS A 3 -9.55 7.75 47.03
C LYS A 3 -9.03 6.64 46.11
N PHE A 4 -9.91 6.06 45.29
CA PHE A 4 -9.57 5.03 44.30
C PHE A 4 -8.68 5.58 43.17
N LEU A 5 -9.01 6.76 42.64
CA LEU A 5 -8.18 7.47 41.65
C LEU A 5 -6.81 7.87 42.22
N LYS A 6 -6.74 8.26 43.50
CA LYS A 6 -5.48 8.57 44.19
C LYS A 6 -4.62 7.32 44.42
N TRP A 7 -5.24 6.17 44.70
CA TRP A 7 -4.56 4.88 44.83
C TRP A 7 -3.99 4.38 43.50
N ILE A 8 -4.79 4.45 42.42
CA ILE A 8 -4.35 4.07 41.05
C ILE A 8 -3.18 4.94 40.60
N SER A 9 -3.27 6.26 40.78
CA SER A 9 -2.22 7.19 40.36
C SER A 9 -0.95 7.15 41.22
N SER A 10 -1.00 6.54 42.41
CA SER A 10 0.14 6.39 43.31
C SER A 10 0.87 5.04 43.14
N ASN A 11 0.26 4.06 42.47
CA ASN A 11 0.84 2.72 42.34
C ASN A 11 1.51 2.52 40.96
N ARG A 12 2.84 2.59 40.94
CA ARG A 12 3.66 2.42 39.72
C ARG A 12 3.37 1.10 39.00
N ARG A 13 3.08 0.01 39.73
CA ARG A 13 2.79 -1.31 39.13
C ARG A 13 1.51 -1.28 38.31
N ILE A 14 0.47 -0.57 38.77
CA ILE A 14 -0.79 -0.42 38.03
C ILE A 14 -0.54 0.30 36.71
N SER A 15 0.23 1.40 36.73
CA SER A 15 0.59 2.12 35.51
C SER A 15 1.39 1.26 34.53
N GLN A 16 2.30 0.40 35.01
CA GLN A 16 3.04 -0.54 34.16
C GLN A 16 2.11 -1.58 33.52
N TYR A 17 1.15 -2.14 34.28
CA TYR A 17 0.16 -3.06 33.73
C TYR A 17 -0.75 -2.39 32.71
N CYS A 18 -1.19 -1.14 32.94
CA CYS A 18 -2.00 -0.40 31.97
C CYS A 18 -1.24 -0.17 30.65
N VAL A 19 0.03 0.22 30.72
CA VAL A 19 0.87 0.42 29.52
C VAL A 19 1.13 -0.91 28.82
N GLY A 20 1.40 -1.98 29.58
CA GLY A 20 1.57 -3.32 29.02
C GLY A 20 0.32 -3.80 28.28
N LEU A 21 -0.85 -3.66 28.90
CA LEU A 21 -2.14 -3.99 28.28
C LEU A 21 -2.39 -3.14 27.04
N ALA A 22 -2.19 -1.82 27.12
CA ALA A 22 -2.39 -0.92 25.99
C ALA A 22 -1.44 -1.24 24.83
N GLY A 23 -0.16 -1.52 25.11
CA GLY A 23 0.81 -1.96 24.11
C GLY A 23 0.40 -3.28 23.45
N GLY A 24 -0.06 -4.24 24.24
CA GLY A 24 -0.63 -5.49 23.73
C GLY A 24 -1.86 -5.28 22.85
N CYS A 25 -2.75 -4.35 23.21
CA CYS A 25 -3.91 -3.99 22.40
C CYS A 25 -3.53 -3.30 21.09
N ILE A 26 -2.54 -2.40 21.09
CA ILE A 26 -2.04 -1.76 19.86
C ILE A 26 -1.47 -2.82 18.92
N PHE A 27 -0.58 -3.66 19.45
CA PHE A 27 0.08 -4.72 18.68
C PHE A 27 -0.93 -5.75 18.14
N GLY A 28 -1.77 -6.30 19.03
CA GLY A 28 -2.78 -7.28 18.67
C GLY A 28 -3.84 -6.69 17.73
N GLY A 29 -4.28 -5.44 18.00
CA GLY A 29 -5.23 -4.72 17.16
C GLY A 29 -4.74 -4.55 15.73
N TYR A 30 -3.46 -4.23 15.54
CA TYR A 30 -2.84 -4.15 14.22
C TYR A 30 -2.74 -5.53 13.55
N LEU A 31 -2.40 -6.58 14.30
CA LEU A 31 -2.24 -7.95 13.76
C LEU A 31 -3.58 -8.59 13.34
N LEU A 32 -4.70 -8.24 13.97
CA LEU A 32 -6.02 -8.84 13.73
C LEU A 32 -6.47 -8.84 12.26
N PRO A 33 -6.50 -7.71 11.52
CA PRO A 33 -6.88 -7.69 10.11
C PRO A 33 -5.92 -8.48 9.20
N HIS A 34 -4.66 -8.62 9.60
CA HIS A 34 -3.63 -9.35 8.86
C HIS A 34 -3.56 -10.84 9.22
N GLY A 35 -4.29 -11.26 10.25
CA GLY A 35 -4.32 -12.65 10.72
C GLY A 35 -5.74 -13.17 10.85
N LEU A 36 -6.29 -13.08 12.06
CA LEU A 36 -7.59 -13.68 12.41
C LEU A 36 -8.75 -13.24 11.50
N PHE A 37 -8.73 -11.99 11.05
CA PHE A 37 -9.77 -11.41 10.20
C PHE A 37 -9.37 -11.26 8.73
N LEU A 38 -8.26 -11.88 8.31
CA LEU A 38 -7.76 -11.76 6.94
C LEU A 38 -8.81 -12.13 5.89
N ASP A 39 -9.53 -13.25 6.08
CA ASP A 39 -10.57 -13.66 5.13
C ASP A 39 -11.77 -12.70 5.11
N LYS A 40 -12.10 -12.06 6.25
CA LYS A 40 -13.16 -11.04 6.29
C LYS A 40 -12.70 -9.76 5.59
N TYR A 41 -11.44 -9.37 5.79
CA TYR A 41 -10.86 -8.22 5.14
C TYR A 41 -10.80 -8.43 3.63
N LYS A 42 -10.32 -9.60 3.18
CA LYS A 42 -10.34 -10.00 1.76
C LYS A 42 -11.74 -9.89 1.17
N ARG A 43 -12.76 -10.46 1.82
CA ARG A 43 -14.15 -10.37 1.33
C ARG A 43 -14.67 -8.94 1.21
N PHE A 44 -14.19 -8.03 2.05
CA PHE A 44 -14.58 -6.62 2.02
C PHE A 44 -13.98 -5.87 0.83
N VAL A 45 -12.74 -6.19 0.44
CA VAL A 45 -12.04 -5.54 -0.69
C VAL A 45 -12.15 -6.31 -2.01
N GLN A 46 -12.74 -7.50 -2.00
CA GLN A 46 -12.94 -8.33 -3.19
C GLN A 46 -13.97 -7.72 -4.14
N ALA A 47 -13.72 -7.83 -5.45
CA ALA A 47 -14.69 -7.46 -6.47
C ALA A 47 -15.79 -8.53 -6.57
N TYR A 48 -17.04 -8.08 -6.69
CA TYR A 48 -18.21 -8.94 -6.88
C TYR A 48 -18.99 -8.51 -8.12
N ARG A 49 -19.47 -9.49 -8.89
CA ARG A 49 -20.41 -9.31 -9.99
C ARG A 49 -21.60 -10.22 -9.74
N GLU A 50 -22.80 -9.66 -9.72
CA GLU A 50 -24.05 -10.40 -9.46
C GLU A 50 -24.02 -11.20 -8.14
N GLY A 51 -23.38 -10.65 -7.11
CA GLY A 51 -23.25 -11.29 -5.79
C GLY A 51 -22.20 -12.39 -5.71
N LEU A 52 -21.50 -12.70 -6.80
CA LEU A 52 -20.44 -13.71 -6.85
C LEU A 52 -19.05 -13.06 -6.92
N PRO A 53 -18.04 -13.63 -6.26
CA PRO A 53 -16.67 -13.13 -6.31
C PRO A 53 -16.12 -13.27 -7.73
N VAL A 54 -15.57 -12.17 -8.26
CA VAL A 54 -14.87 -12.19 -9.55
C VAL A 54 -13.58 -12.99 -9.40
N LYS A 55 -13.38 -13.96 -10.29
CA LYS A 55 -12.16 -14.77 -10.37
C LYS A 55 -11.11 -14.04 -11.21
N LEU A 56 -9.84 -14.33 -10.94
CA LEU A 56 -8.74 -13.90 -11.80
C LEU A 56 -8.93 -14.48 -13.21
N THR A 57 -8.59 -13.68 -14.22
CA THR A 57 -8.57 -14.17 -15.60
C THR A 57 -7.40 -15.14 -15.79
N PRO A 58 -7.48 -16.04 -16.78
CA PRO A 58 -6.37 -16.96 -17.09
C PRO A 58 -5.06 -16.22 -17.39
N GLU A 59 -5.14 -15.07 -18.05
CA GLU A 59 -3.98 -14.22 -18.34
C GLU A 59 -3.32 -13.68 -17.06
N LEU A 60 -4.12 -13.09 -16.17
CA LEU A 60 -3.60 -12.57 -14.91
C LEU A 60 -3.05 -13.68 -14.00
N THR A 61 -3.65 -14.87 -14.07
CA THR A 61 -3.13 -16.07 -13.39
C THR A 61 -1.74 -16.45 -13.93
N ARG A 62 -1.52 -16.40 -15.25
CA ARG A 62 -0.19 -16.63 -15.84
C ARG A 62 0.82 -15.58 -15.40
N HIS A 63 0.41 -14.32 -15.27
CA HIS A 63 1.30 -13.27 -14.74
C HIS A 63 1.68 -13.53 -13.28
N VAL A 64 0.74 -13.96 -12.46
CA VAL A 64 1.01 -14.37 -11.07
C VAL A 64 2.00 -15.52 -11.03
N ASP A 65 1.77 -16.59 -11.79
CA ASP A 65 2.65 -17.75 -11.81
C ASP A 65 4.06 -17.39 -12.26
N ALA A 66 4.19 -16.59 -13.32
CA ALA A 66 5.48 -16.09 -13.80
C ALA A 66 6.22 -15.27 -12.73
N VAL A 67 5.52 -14.40 -12.00
CA VAL A 67 6.13 -13.60 -10.94
C VAL A 67 6.58 -14.47 -9.76
N LEU A 68 5.80 -15.47 -9.38
CA LEU A 68 6.19 -16.41 -8.31
C LEU A 68 7.43 -17.23 -8.69
N ASP A 69 7.56 -17.58 -9.97
CA ASP A 69 8.73 -18.28 -10.51
C ASP A 69 9.95 -17.36 -10.60
N ASP A 70 9.80 -16.16 -11.16
CA ASP A 70 10.88 -15.18 -11.29
C ASP A 70 11.42 -14.72 -9.92
N ALA A 71 10.53 -14.54 -8.93
CA ALA A 71 10.89 -14.21 -7.56
C ALA A 71 11.40 -15.41 -6.74
N ALA A 72 11.45 -16.61 -7.33
CA ALA A 72 11.89 -17.85 -6.70
C ALA A 72 11.21 -18.14 -5.35
N VAL A 73 9.90 -17.84 -5.24
CA VAL A 73 9.12 -18.09 -4.01
C VAL A 73 9.07 -19.59 -3.76
N ASP A 74 9.37 -20.02 -2.54
CA ASP A 74 9.36 -21.44 -2.20
C ASP A 74 7.93 -22.02 -2.13
N ALA A 75 7.81 -23.35 -2.18
CA ALA A 75 6.51 -24.03 -2.19
C ALA A 75 5.68 -23.77 -0.93
N ASP A 76 6.34 -23.62 0.23
CA ASP A 76 5.68 -23.40 1.50
C ASP A 76 5.06 -21.99 1.55
N GLU A 77 5.80 -20.97 1.12
CA GLU A 77 5.33 -19.60 0.97
C GLU A 77 4.22 -19.50 -0.07
N ARG A 78 4.39 -20.14 -1.25
CA ARG A 78 3.34 -20.20 -2.28
C ARG A 78 2.04 -20.75 -1.73
N SER A 79 2.08 -21.79 -0.89
CA SER A 79 0.87 -22.38 -0.28
C SER A 79 0.10 -21.43 0.65
N ARG A 80 0.78 -20.37 1.14
CA ARG A 80 0.22 -19.36 2.05
C ARG A 80 -0.25 -18.10 1.32
N LEU A 81 -0.02 -17.99 0.01
CA LEU A 81 -0.44 -16.86 -0.80
C LEU A 81 -1.83 -17.09 -1.41
N ARG A 82 -2.68 -16.06 -1.36
CA ARG A 82 -4.03 -16.06 -1.95
C ARG A 82 -4.20 -14.86 -2.86
N PHE A 83 -4.24 -15.10 -4.17
CA PHE A 83 -4.53 -14.06 -5.14
C PHE A 83 -6.03 -13.98 -5.40
N PHE A 84 -6.56 -12.76 -5.53
CA PHE A 84 -7.98 -12.52 -5.82
C PHE A 84 -8.18 -11.22 -6.59
N THR A 85 -9.33 -11.02 -7.22
CA THR A 85 -9.67 -9.76 -7.87
C THR A 85 -10.17 -8.76 -6.83
N ALA A 86 -9.46 -7.66 -6.64
CA ALA A 86 -9.84 -6.56 -5.76
C ALA A 86 -10.73 -5.54 -6.48
N PHE A 87 -11.59 -4.89 -5.70
CA PHE A 87 -12.33 -3.73 -6.14
C PHE A 87 -11.42 -2.49 -6.13
N GLY A 88 -11.53 -1.65 -7.17
CA GLY A 88 -10.71 -0.46 -7.36
C GLY A 88 -9.67 -0.62 -8.46
N ALA A 89 -8.79 0.38 -8.57
CA ALA A 89 -7.77 0.50 -9.61
C ALA A 89 -6.34 0.22 -9.12
N ASP A 90 -6.15 -0.01 -7.82
CA ASP A 90 -4.84 -0.20 -7.19
C ASP A 90 -4.70 -1.61 -6.61
N PRO A 91 -3.52 -2.23 -6.73
CA PRO A 91 -3.23 -3.48 -6.05
C PRO A 91 -3.38 -3.34 -4.53
N PHE A 92 -3.74 -4.45 -3.89
CA PHE A 92 -3.97 -4.55 -2.46
C PHE A 92 -3.15 -5.71 -1.88
N HIS A 93 -2.65 -5.55 -0.66
CA HIS A 93 -2.08 -6.65 0.09
C HIS A 93 -2.55 -6.64 1.55
N ALA A 94 -2.65 -7.82 2.14
CA ALA A 94 -2.84 -7.99 3.58
C ALA A 94 -2.29 -9.33 4.06
N GLY A 95 -1.80 -9.37 5.30
CA GLY A 95 -1.24 -10.58 5.88
C GLY A 95 0.25 -10.69 5.58
N GLY A 96 0.80 -11.88 5.76
CA GLY A 96 2.20 -12.15 5.44
C GLY A 96 2.50 -13.64 5.41
N THR A 97 3.47 -14.07 4.58
CA THR A 97 3.87 -15.48 4.50
C THR A 97 4.46 -15.98 5.83
N GLY A 98 5.02 -15.09 6.64
CA GLY A 98 5.46 -15.40 8.01
C GLY A 98 4.32 -15.53 9.05
N LEU A 99 3.06 -15.32 8.67
CA LEU A 99 1.90 -15.50 9.54
C LEU A 99 1.22 -16.84 9.27
N ARG A 100 0.70 -17.47 10.32
CA ARG A 100 -0.04 -18.75 10.20
C ARG A 100 -1.29 -18.68 9.31
N TRP A 101 -1.84 -17.48 9.11
CA TRP A 101 -3.03 -17.24 8.28
C TRP A 101 -2.69 -16.99 6.81
N GLY A 102 -1.39 -16.84 6.50
CA GLY A 102 -0.90 -16.51 5.17
C GLY A 102 -1.14 -15.06 4.79
N ALA A 103 -1.20 -14.83 3.48
CA ALA A 103 -1.32 -13.51 2.88
C ALA A 103 -2.33 -13.52 1.73
N ALA A 104 -2.93 -12.35 1.49
CA ALA A 104 -3.86 -12.11 0.41
C ALA A 104 -3.35 -10.94 -0.44
N ILE A 105 -3.25 -11.15 -1.76
CA ILE A 105 -2.92 -10.12 -2.74
C ILE A 105 -4.14 -9.92 -3.65
N GLY A 106 -4.65 -8.70 -3.65
CA GLY A 106 -5.78 -8.27 -4.46
C GLY A 106 -5.28 -7.57 -5.71
N LEU A 107 -5.65 -8.07 -6.88
CA LEU A 107 -5.29 -7.48 -8.17
C LEU A 107 -6.48 -6.73 -8.75
N PRO A 108 -6.32 -5.50 -9.26
CA PRO A 108 -7.42 -4.72 -9.79
C PRO A 108 -8.14 -5.45 -10.91
N GLN A 109 -9.47 -5.38 -10.94
CA GLN A 109 -10.23 -5.87 -12.08
C GLN A 109 -9.80 -5.18 -13.39
N THR A 110 -9.33 -3.94 -13.30
CA THR A 110 -8.88 -3.13 -14.44
C THR A 110 -7.67 -3.71 -15.16
N PHE A 111 -6.91 -4.62 -14.54
CA PHE A 111 -5.80 -5.30 -15.23
C PHE A 111 -6.27 -6.22 -16.35
N ALA A 112 -7.53 -6.64 -16.30
CA ALA A 112 -8.14 -7.54 -17.27
C ALA A 112 -9.15 -6.85 -18.20
N LEU A 113 -9.23 -5.51 -18.19
CA LEU A 113 -10.18 -4.76 -19.01
C LEU A 113 -9.44 -4.06 -20.15
N ASP A 114 -9.88 -4.34 -21.38
CA ASP A 114 -9.31 -3.76 -22.60
C ASP A 114 -10.16 -2.58 -23.08
N GLY A 115 -9.78 -1.40 -22.60
CA GLY A 115 -10.25 -0.11 -23.13
C GLY A 115 -11.66 0.33 -22.70
N PRO A 116 -12.16 1.43 -23.30
CA PRO A 116 -13.35 2.14 -22.83
C PRO A 116 -14.64 1.31 -22.78
N ALA A 117 -14.85 0.42 -23.75
CA ALA A 117 -16.10 -0.34 -23.86
C ALA A 117 -16.25 -1.35 -22.71
N GLU A 118 -15.17 -2.06 -22.40
CA GLU A 118 -15.14 -3.02 -21.29
C GLU A 118 -15.21 -2.31 -19.94
N LEU A 119 -14.49 -1.19 -19.79
CA LEU A 119 -14.56 -0.32 -18.61
C LEU A 119 -15.99 0.18 -18.35
N ASN A 120 -16.70 0.62 -19.39
CA ASN A 120 -18.10 1.02 -19.27
C ASN A 120 -19.02 -0.15 -18.86
N SER A 121 -18.82 -1.32 -19.46
CA SER A 121 -19.61 -2.52 -19.16
C SER A 121 -19.35 -3.09 -17.76
N SER A 122 -18.16 -2.85 -17.20
CA SER A 122 -17.77 -3.29 -15.85
C SER A 122 -18.52 -2.56 -14.73
N GLY A 123 -19.18 -1.44 -15.05
CA GLY A 123 -19.82 -0.58 -14.06
C GLY A 123 -18.83 0.30 -13.28
N PHE A 124 -17.64 0.57 -13.85
CA PHE A 124 -16.65 1.45 -13.24
C PHE A 124 -17.22 2.86 -13.04
N THR A 125 -17.12 3.39 -11.82
CA THR A 125 -17.61 4.72 -11.45
C THR A 125 -16.55 5.53 -10.74
N VAL A 126 -16.54 6.83 -10.97
CA VAL A 126 -15.68 7.81 -10.29
C VAL A 126 -16.57 8.71 -9.45
N GLY A 127 -16.34 8.77 -8.13
CA GLY A 127 -17.17 9.57 -7.22
C GLY A 127 -18.66 9.17 -7.22
N GLY A 128 -18.95 7.88 -7.46
CA GLY A 128 -20.32 7.36 -7.59
C GLY A 128 -21.03 7.74 -8.89
N LYS A 129 -20.33 8.36 -9.85
CA LYS A 129 -20.86 8.74 -11.16
C LYS A 129 -20.24 7.89 -12.27
N LYS A 130 -21.02 7.64 -13.33
CA LYS A 130 -20.48 7.02 -14.54
C LYS A 130 -19.50 7.98 -15.20
N VAL A 131 -18.41 7.43 -15.72
CA VAL A 131 -17.42 8.19 -16.49
C VAL A 131 -17.93 8.34 -17.92
N ASP A 132 -17.83 9.55 -18.46
CA ASP A 132 -17.95 9.78 -19.89
C ASP A 132 -16.62 9.41 -20.55
N TRP A 133 -16.57 8.23 -21.17
CA TRP A 133 -15.35 7.70 -21.79
C TRP A 133 -14.97 8.37 -23.11
N GLU A 134 -15.87 9.15 -23.71
CA GLU A 134 -15.58 9.93 -24.92
C GLU A 134 -14.98 11.30 -24.58
N SER A 135 -15.14 11.75 -23.33
CA SER A 135 -14.50 12.96 -22.83
C SER A 135 -12.98 12.84 -22.79
N ARG A 136 -12.27 13.98 -22.89
CA ARG A 136 -10.81 14.04 -22.78
C ARG A 136 -10.30 13.36 -21.51
N GLU A 137 -10.94 13.64 -20.37
CA GLU A 137 -10.59 13.07 -19.08
C GLU A 137 -10.91 11.58 -19.00
N GLY A 138 -12.00 11.12 -19.63
CA GLY A 138 -12.35 9.70 -19.72
C GLY A 138 -11.35 8.89 -20.52
N VAL A 139 -10.86 9.43 -21.65
CA VAL A 139 -9.79 8.82 -22.45
C VAL A 139 -8.50 8.74 -21.64
N LEU A 140 -8.07 9.84 -21.00
CA LEU A 140 -6.87 9.84 -20.14
C LEU A 140 -7.00 8.85 -18.97
N LEU A 141 -8.19 8.71 -18.39
CA LEU A 141 -8.43 7.74 -17.33
C LEU A 141 -8.34 6.31 -17.85
N SER A 142 -8.98 6.00 -18.98
CA SER A 142 -8.91 4.69 -19.63
C SER A 142 -7.46 4.31 -19.95
N ASP A 143 -6.70 5.25 -20.52
CA ASP A 143 -5.31 5.04 -20.88
C ASP A 143 -4.42 4.81 -19.66
N GLY A 144 -4.67 5.52 -18.55
CA GLY A 144 -3.96 5.34 -17.28
C GLY A 144 -4.32 4.07 -16.51
N LEU A 145 -5.47 3.46 -16.80
CA LEU A 145 -5.89 2.18 -16.20
C LEU A 145 -5.31 0.97 -16.93
N ARG A 146 -4.95 1.13 -18.20
CA ARG A 146 -4.36 0.07 -19.02
C ARG A 146 -2.87 -0.06 -18.74
N LEU A 147 -2.46 -1.26 -18.34
CA LEU A 147 -1.08 -1.61 -18.06
C LEU A 147 -0.63 -2.75 -18.97
N SER A 148 0.59 -2.65 -19.49
CA SER A 148 1.23 -3.75 -20.20
C SER A 148 1.45 -4.97 -19.29
N PRO A 149 1.66 -6.16 -19.86
CA PRO A 149 2.03 -7.36 -19.10
C PRO A 149 3.29 -7.18 -18.23
N ALA A 150 4.22 -6.32 -18.64
CA ALA A 150 5.41 -6.00 -17.85
C ALA A 150 5.06 -5.16 -16.62
N ALA A 151 4.23 -4.13 -16.79
CA ALA A 151 3.76 -3.28 -15.70
C ALA A 151 2.85 -4.02 -14.71
N GLN A 152 2.00 -4.94 -15.19
CA GLN A 152 1.19 -5.80 -14.33
C GLN A 152 2.07 -6.74 -13.48
N ARG A 153 3.08 -7.38 -14.09
CA ARG A 153 4.02 -8.24 -13.36
C ARG A 153 4.84 -7.45 -12.34
N PHE A 154 5.29 -6.24 -12.67
CA PHE A 154 5.92 -5.34 -11.70
C PHE A 154 5.00 -5.05 -10.51
N ALA A 155 3.74 -4.69 -10.77
CA ALA A 155 2.77 -4.41 -9.72
C ALA A 155 2.57 -5.63 -8.80
N ILE A 156 2.43 -6.83 -9.38
CA ILE A 156 2.29 -8.08 -8.61
C ILE A 156 3.56 -8.34 -7.77
N ALA A 157 4.75 -8.22 -8.36
CA ALA A 157 6.03 -8.45 -7.68
C ALA A 157 6.25 -7.51 -6.49
N ARG A 158 5.85 -6.24 -6.63
CA ARG A 158 5.90 -5.27 -5.54
C ARG A 158 5.01 -5.68 -4.36
N GLU A 159 3.76 -6.07 -4.63
CA GLU A 159 2.85 -6.53 -3.57
C GLU A 159 3.30 -7.86 -2.94
N LEU A 160 3.91 -8.74 -3.74
CA LEU A 160 4.51 -9.98 -3.27
C LEU A 160 5.63 -9.71 -2.26
N TRP A 161 6.50 -8.74 -2.53
CA TRP A 161 7.55 -8.34 -1.58
C TRP A 161 6.96 -7.90 -0.23
N HIS A 162 5.89 -7.11 -0.24
CA HIS A 162 5.26 -6.65 1.00
C HIS A 162 4.77 -7.81 1.87
N VAL A 163 4.13 -8.82 1.28
CA VAL A 163 3.60 -9.95 2.04
C VAL A 163 4.65 -10.99 2.43
N CYS A 164 5.74 -11.12 1.67
CA CYS A 164 6.86 -11.97 2.06
C CYS A 164 7.74 -11.30 3.13
N SER A 165 7.68 -9.98 3.25
CA SER A 165 8.41 -9.23 4.28
C SER A 165 7.78 -9.36 5.68
N SER A 166 8.56 -9.04 6.71
CA SER A 166 8.06 -8.95 8.10
C SER A 166 7.28 -7.66 8.41
N GLN A 167 6.71 -7.00 7.41
CA GLN A 167 6.05 -5.69 7.55
C GLN A 167 4.99 -5.67 8.66
N VAL A 168 4.12 -6.67 8.71
CA VAL A 168 3.03 -6.72 9.70
C VAL A 168 3.55 -6.72 11.14
N TRP A 169 4.63 -7.46 11.40
CA TRP A 169 5.26 -7.54 12.73
C TRP A 169 5.90 -6.21 13.11
N GLN A 170 6.56 -5.57 12.16
CA GLN A 170 7.22 -4.28 12.36
C GLN A 170 6.20 -3.18 12.67
N ASP A 171 5.11 -3.09 11.92
CA ASP A 171 4.13 -2.01 12.08
C ASP A 171 3.36 -2.12 13.41
N GLY A 172 2.93 -3.33 13.77
CA GLY A 172 2.37 -3.58 15.09
C GLY A 172 3.38 -3.30 16.21
N GLY A 173 4.65 -3.70 16.00
CA GLY A 173 5.73 -3.56 16.98
C GLY A 173 6.14 -2.11 17.24
N VAL A 174 6.23 -1.29 16.20
CA VAL A 174 6.63 0.13 16.29
C VAL A 174 5.64 0.93 17.13
N GLY A 175 4.33 0.71 16.95
CA GLY A 175 3.31 1.38 17.76
C GLY A 175 3.41 1.03 19.25
N ALA A 176 3.56 -0.26 19.57
CA ALA A 176 3.73 -0.71 20.94
C ALA A 176 5.04 -0.17 21.56
N ALA A 177 6.16 -0.24 20.81
CA ALA A 177 7.46 0.26 21.25
C ALA A 177 7.44 1.77 21.53
N ALA A 178 6.77 2.56 20.69
CA ALA A 178 6.62 3.99 20.90
C ALA A 178 5.84 4.32 22.17
N LEU A 179 4.76 3.58 22.47
CA LEU A 179 4.02 3.73 23.73
C LEU A 179 4.91 3.43 24.95
N PHE A 180 5.65 2.31 24.91
CA PHE A 180 6.57 1.96 25.99
C PHE A 180 7.68 2.99 26.18
N ALA A 181 8.30 3.47 25.10
CA ALA A 181 9.33 4.50 25.15
C ALA A 181 8.80 5.81 25.74
N THR A 182 7.60 6.23 25.33
CA THR A 182 6.91 7.42 25.86
C THR A 182 6.64 7.28 27.35
N TYR A 183 6.17 6.11 27.80
CA TYR A 183 5.97 5.82 29.21
C TYR A 183 7.26 5.87 30.01
N LEU A 184 8.34 5.25 29.52
CA LEU A 184 9.64 5.24 30.20
C LEU A 184 10.20 6.66 30.34
N LEU A 185 10.11 7.47 29.29
CA LEU A 185 10.51 8.87 29.31
C LEU A 185 9.71 9.67 30.34
N GLY A 186 8.38 9.56 30.30
CA GLY A 186 7.50 10.25 31.25
C GLY A 186 7.74 9.82 32.69
N SER A 187 7.94 8.52 32.93
CA SER A 187 8.24 7.97 34.26
C SER A 187 9.60 8.43 34.79
N SER A 188 10.62 8.45 33.93
CA SER A 188 11.97 8.92 34.26
C SER A 188 11.98 10.41 34.62
N LEU A 189 11.34 11.26 33.80
CA LEU A 189 11.18 12.69 34.09
C LEU A 189 10.41 12.91 35.40
N ASN A 190 9.33 12.15 35.61
CA ASN A 190 8.53 12.26 36.82
C ASN A 190 9.33 11.92 38.10
N GLN A 191 10.24 10.94 38.03
CA GLN A 191 11.14 10.56 39.13
C GLN A 191 12.25 11.59 39.35
N ARG A 192 12.95 11.98 38.29
CA ARG A 192 14.11 12.90 38.37
C ARG A 192 13.72 14.30 38.84
N LEU A 193 12.54 14.79 38.42
CA LEU A 193 12.09 16.16 38.69
C LEU A 193 11.07 16.25 39.83
N GLY A 194 10.71 15.12 40.46
CA GLY A 194 9.76 15.07 41.57
C GLY A 194 8.34 15.51 41.20
N PHE A 195 7.93 15.36 39.92
CA PHE A 195 6.63 15.86 39.45
C PHE A 195 5.42 15.21 40.11
N ALA A 196 5.58 14.02 40.71
CA ALA A 196 4.51 13.37 41.46
C ALA A 196 3.94 14.22 42.60
N GLN A 197 4.79 15.07 43.21
CA GLN A 197 4.42 15.95 44.33
C GLN A 197 4.04 17.36 43.87
N ARG A 198 4.15 17.67 42.58
CA ARG A 198 3.84 18.99 42.00
C ARG A 198 2.33 19.17 41.76
N PRO A 199 1.85 20.42 41.61
CA PRO A 199 0.46 20.72 41.31
C PRO A 199 -0.04 19.98 40.06
N ARG A 200 -1.33 19.66 40.04
CA ARG A 200 -1.96 18.87 38.95
C ARG A 200 -1.74 19.49 37.57
N GLY A 201 -1.85 20.82 37.45
CA GLY A 201 -1.66 21.52 36.17
C GLY A 201 -0.28 21.28 35.57
N LEU A 202 0.77 21.33 36.39
CA LEU A 202 2.15 21.10 35.94
C LEU A 202 2.37 19.64 35.49
N ARG A 203 1.71 18.68 36.16
CA ARG A 203 1.74 17.26 35.76
C ARG A 203 1.03 17.03 34.43
N VAL A 204 -0.16 17.60 34.26
CA VAL A 204 -0.91 17.53 33.00
C VAL A 204 -0.07 18.11 31.87
N MET A 205 0.51 19.29 32.06
CA MET A 205 1.40 19.91 31.08
C MET A 205 2.57 19.00 30.69
N LEU A 206 3.30 18.44 31.66
CA LEU A 206 4.41 17.53 31.38
C LEU A 206 3.96 16.29 30.61
N TYR A 207 2.89 15.63 31.05
CA TYR A 207 2.40 14.42 30.40
C TYR A 207 1.90 14.69 28.99
N SER A 208 1.26 15.85 28.75
CA SER A 208 0.88 16.29 27.40
C SER A 208 2.09 16.51 26.51
N LEU A 209 3.13 17.19 27.00
CA LEU A 209 4.36 17.43 26.24
C LEU A 209 5.08 16.12 25.90
N VAL A 210 5.24 15.21 26.87
CA VAL A 210 5.86 13.90 26.66
C VAL A 210 5.04 13.05 25.69
N SER A 211 3.71 13.08 25.79
CA SER A 211 2.84 12.34 24.88
C SER A 211 2.89 12.90 23.46
N LEU A 212 2.87 14.23 23.30
CA LEU A 212 3.02 14.88 22.00
C LEU A 212 4.36 14.54 21.35
N PHE A 213 5.44 14.57 22.12
CA PHE A 213 6.76 14.15 21.67
C PHE A 213 6.78 12.66 21.25
N GLY A 214 6.17 11.79 22.06
CA GLY A 214 6.04 10.36 21.74
C GLY A 214 5.29 10.10 20.45
N VAL A 215 4.16 10.80 20.23
CA VAL A 215 3.38 10.74 18.99
C VAL A 215 4.19 11.26 17.81
N ALA A 216 4.91 12.37 17.96
CA ALA A 216 5.76 12.92 16.90
C ALA A 216 6.85 11.92 16.49
N VAL A 217 7.54 11.31 17.46
CA VAL A 217 8.56 10.28 17.19
C VAL A 217 7.93 9.07 16.49
N TRP A 218 6.79 8.59 16.97
CA TRP A 218 6.09 7.45 16.36
C TRP A 218 5.71 7.72 14.91
N VAL A 219 5.13 8.91 14.63
CA VAL A 219 4.75 9.35 13.28
C VAL A 219 5.98 9.38 12.38
N THR A 220 7.06 10.05 12.80
CA THR A 220 8.30 10.17 12.00
C THR A 220 8.94 8.81 11.73
N VAL A 221 9.05 7.94 12.75
CA VAL A 221 9.63 6.60 12.57
C VAL A 221 8.79 5.77 11.60
N THR A 222 7.46 5.84 11.72
CA THR A 222 6.57 5.11 10.82
C THR A 222 6.67 5.63 9.39
N ASP A 223 6.80 6.94 9.18
CA ASP A 223 6.97 7.54 7.85
C ASP A 223 8.31 7.14 7.21
N VAL A 224 9.40 7.17 7.97
CA VAL A 224 10.72 6.73 7.48
C VAL A 224 10.69 5.25 7.09
N ILE A 225 10.06 4.41 7.92
CA ILE A 225 9.91 2.98 7.62
C ILE A 225 9.08 2.77 6.36
N GLN A 226 7.94 3.46 6.22
CA GLN A 226 7.08 3.32 5.06
C GLN A 226 7.77 3.80 3.77
N HIS A 227 8.45 4.93 3.82
CA HIS A 227 9.23 5.45 2.68
C HIS A 227 10.33 4.46 2.25
N HIS A 228 11.06 3.88 3.21
CA HIS A 228 12.06 2.88 2.90
C HIS A 228 11.45 1.63 2.25
N ARG A 229 10.29 1.16 2.74
CA ARG A 229 9.60 0.01 2.17
C ARG A 229 9.04 0.27 0.78
N ASP A 230 8.50 1.47 0.54
CA ASP A 230 7.99 1.84 -0.79
C ASP A 230 9.12 1.80 -1.83
N SER A 231 10.33 2.24 -1.44
CA SER A 231 11.52 2.18 -2.29
C SER A 231 12.05 0.75 -2.44
N GLU A 232 12.19 -0.01 -1.35
CA GLU A 232 12.70 -1.38 -1.42
C GLU A 232 11.76 -2.34 -2.15
N SER A 233 10.44 -2.17 -2.05
CA SER A 233 9.49 -3.01 -2.79
C SER A 233 9.58 -2.78 -4.29
N ASP A 234 9.72 -1.52 -4.72
CA ASP A 234 9.95 -1.18 -6.13
C ASP A 234 11.28 -1.71 -6.63
N MET A 235 12.35 -1.52 -5.85
CA MET A 235 13.68 -1.98 -6.23
C MET A 235 13.77 -3.50 -6.24
N ALA A 236 13.12 -4.19 -5.30
CA ALA A 236 13.04 -5.65 -5.29
C ALA A 236 12.34 -6.18 -6.54
N ALA A 237 11.21 -5.58 -6.93
CA ALA A 237 10.53 -5.93 -8.17
C ALA A 237 11.40 -5.63 -9.40
N ALA A 238 12.01 -4.45 -9.49
CA ALA A 238 12.87 -4.07 -10.62
C ALA A 238 14.10 -4.98 -10.78
N ARG A 239 14.67 -5.48 -9.67
CA ARG A 239 15.81 -6.39 -9.67
C ARG A 239 15.49 -7.78 -10.25
N LEU A 240 14.21 -8.15 -10.42
CA LEU A 240 13.82 -9.41 -11.07
C LEU A 240 14.18 -9.44 -12.57
N GLY A 241 14.34 -8.27 -13.19
CA GLY A 241 14.82 -8.18 -14.56
C GLY A 241 14.39 -6.89 -15.25
N ALA A 242 14.94 -6.67 -16.43
CA ALA A 242 14.74 -5.44 -17.18
C ALA A 242 13.27 -5.19 -17.56
N ALA A 243 12.52 -6.25 -17.87
CA ALA A 243 11.08 -6.18 -18.10
C ALA A 243 10.32 -5.67 -16.87
N TYR A 244 10.72 -6.07 -15.65
CA TYR A 244 10.11 -5.56 -14.41
C TYR A 244 10.50 -4.10 -14.17
N ALA A 245 11.77 -3.74 -14.39
CA ALA A 245 12.24 -2.38 -14.19
C ALA A 245 11.51 -1.37 -15.10
N TRP A 246 11.43 -1.66 -16.42
CA TRP A 246 10.68 -0.85 -17.37
C TRP A 246 9.16 -0.92 -17.15
N GLY A 247 8.65 -2.09 -16.75
CA GLY A 247 7.26 -2.24 -16.32
C GLY A 247 6.92 -1.34 -15.12
N GLY A 248 7.85 -1.15 -14.19
CA GLY A 248 7.69 -0.23 -13.06
C GLY A 248 7.65 1.24 -13.48
N VAL A 249 8.44 1.64 -14.47
CA VAL A 249 8.38 2.99 -15.05
C VAL A 249 6.99 3.23 -15.65
N GLU A 250 6.51 2.32 -16.50
CA GLU A 250 5.18 2.41 -17.10
C GLU A 250 4.08 2.43 -16.02
N PHE A 251 4.17 1.53 -15.03
CA PHE A 251 3.21 1.46 -13.93
C PHE A 251 3.02 2.83 -13.25
N TYR A 252 4.10 3.52 -12.90
CA TYR A 252 3.99 4.83 -12.24
C TYR A 252 3.59 5.95 -13.19
N GLU A 253 4.04 5.95 -14.45
CA GLU A 253 3.57 6.92 -15.46
C GLU A 253 2.05 6.84 -15.64
N LYS A 254 1.53 5.61 -15.78
CA LYS A 254 0.11 5.33 -15.92
C LYS A 254 -0.67 5.66 -14.66
N THR A 255 -0.13 5.35 -13.48
CA THR A 255 -0.71 5.76 -12.19
C THR A 255 -0.82 7.28 -12.07
N LEU A 256 0.24 8.03 -12.44
CA LEU A 256 0.24 9.49 -12.41
C LEU A 256 -0.72 10.10 -13.44
N GLU A 257 -0.83 9.52 -14.63
CA GLU A 257 -1.81 9.89 -15.65
C GLU A 257 -3.25 9.68 -15.16
N ARG A 258 -3.54 8.47 -14.65
CA ARG A 258 -4.81 8.12 -14.01
C ARG A 258 -5.18 9.10 -12.91
N ASN A 259 -4.26 9.40 -12.00
CA ASN A 259 -4.50 10.30 -10.87
C ASN A 259 -4.76 11.75 -11.33
N ARG A 260 -4.11 12.22 -12.40
CA ARG A 260 -4.40 13.54 -13.00
C ARG A 260 -5.79 13.57 -13.65
N ALA A 261 -6.22 12.48 -14.28
CA ALA A 261 -7.57 12.37 -14.81
C ALA A 261 -8.61 12.36 -13.69
N LEU A 262 -8.38 11.56 -12.63
CA LEU A 262 -9.23 11.52 -11.44
C LEU A 262 -9.33 12.88 -10.74
N ARG A 263 -8.22 13.63 -10.64
CA ARG A 263 -8.22 15.00 -10.10
C ARG A 263 -9.26 15.88 -10.79
N ARG A 264 -9.37 15.79 -12.12
CA ARG A 264 -10.30 16.61 -12.90
C ARG A 264 -11.73 16.08 -12.83
N LEU A 265 -11.91 14.76 -12.96
CA LEU A 265 -13.22 14.12 -12.95
C LEU A 265 -13.96 14.30 -11.61
N LEU A 266 -13.22 14.36 -10.50
CA LEU A 266 -13.78 14.54 -9.17
C LEU A 266 -13.95 16.02 -8.76
N GLY A 267 -13.50 16.99 -9.56
CA GLY A 267 -13.55 18.41 -9.20
C GLY A 267 -12.82 18.68 -7.87
N ASP A 268 -13.46 19.43 -6.97
CA ASP A 268 -12.89 19.82 -5.66
C ASP A 268 -12.40 18.63 -4.82
N ASP A 269 -13.13 17.51 -4.83
CA ASP A 269 -12.74 16.29 -4.13
C ASP A 269 -11.45 15.71 -4.72
N GLY A 270 -11.33 15.73 -6.05
CA GLY A 270 -10.12 15.35 -6.76
C GLY A 270 -8.96 16.29 -6.47
N GLU A 271 -9.24 17.59 -6.34
CA GLU A 271 -8.23 18.59 -6.06
C GLU A 271 -7.60 18.47 -4.67
N SER A 272 -8.41 17.99 -3.72
CA SER A 272 -7.98 17.68 -2.36
C SER A 272 -7.22 16.35 -2.26
N SER A 273 -7.54 15.40 -3.15
CA SER A 273 -6.98 14.04 -3.13
C SER A 273 -5.70 13.88 -3.95
N TYR A 274 -5.50 14.65 -5.02
CA TYR A 274 -4.37 14.51 -5.94
C TYR A 274 -3.71 15.86 -6.23
N SER A 275 -2.40 15.89 -6.45
CA SER A 275 -1.67 17.09 -6.90
C SER A 275 -1.82 17.28 -8.41
N ALA A 276 -1.44 18.46 -8.92
CA ALA A 276 -1.41 18.71 -10.37
C ALA A 276 -0.49 17.74 -11.14
N PHE A 277 0.50 17.15 -10.46
CA PHE A 277 1.42 16.16 -11.02
C PHE A 277 0.91 14.72 -10.89
N GLY A 278 -0.20 14.48 -10.18
CA GLY A 278 -0.77 13.14 -9.99
C GLY A 278 -0.34 12.43 -8.70
N ASN A 279 0.43 13.09 -7.83
CA ASN A 279 0.77 12.55 -6.51
C ASN A 279 -0.46 12.59 -5.58
N GLU A 280 -0.60 11.61 -4.70
CA GLU A 280 -1.63 11.64 -3.65
C GLU A 280 -1.37 12.79 -2.67
N ARG A 281 -2.45 13.47 -2.26
CA ARG A 281 -2.41 14.52 -1.26
C ARG A 281 -3.08 14.05 0.02
N THR A 282 -2.44 14.42 1.11
CA THR A 282 -2.84 14.14 2.48
C THR A 282 -2.83 15.46 3.24
N LEU A 283 -3.76 15.65 4.17
CA LEU A 283 -3.98 16.95 4.82
C LEU A 283 -2.75 17.47 5.59
N LEU A 284 -2.07 16.61 6.37
CA LEU A 284 -1.01 17.03 7.30
C LEU A 284 0.28 16.21 7.21
N ARG A 285 0.21 14.98 6.67
CA ARG A 285 1.28 13.98 6.77
C ARG A 285 1.34 13.18 5.48
N GLN A 286 2.53 13.08 4.87
CA GLN A 286 2.78 12.24 3.69
C GLN A 286 3.54 10.98 4.12
N PRO A 287 2.84 9.88 4.47
CA PRO A 287 3.49 8.68 4.97
C PRO A 287 4.17 7.87 3.86
N ARG A 288 3.80 8.08 2.61
CA ARG A 288 4.30 7.32 1.45
C ARG A 288 5.23 8.17 0.60
N MET A 289 6.16 7.49 -0.06
CA MET A 289 7.03 8.11 -1.04
C MET A 289 6.18 8.66 -2.21
N PRO A 290 6.34 9.94 -2.61
CA PRO A 290 5.61 10.50 -3.75
C PRO A 290 5.80 9.67 -5.02
N LEU A 291 4.72 9.42 -5.76
CA LEU A 291 4.75 8.62 -6.99
C LEU A 291 5.73 9.17 -8.04
N THR A 292 5.90 10.49 -8.11
CA THR A 292 6.91 11.13 -8.97
C THR A 292 8.34 10.74 -8.59
N GLU A 293 8.64 10.65 -7.28
CA GLU A 293 9.95 10.27 -6.79
C GLU A 293 10.23 8.76 -7.04
N ARG A 294 9.19 7.93 -6.88
CA ARG A 294 9.26 6.49 -7.20
C ARG A 294 9.55 6.27 -8.70
N LEU A 295 8.86 7.02 -9.56
CA LEU A 295 9.09 7.01 -11.01
C LEU A 295 10.52 7.43 -11.36
N GLU A 296 11.01 8.53 -10.80
CA GLU A 296 12.37 9.01 -11.05
C GLU A 296 13.43 7.99 -10.59
N THR A 297 13.22 7.37 -9.43
CA THR A 297 14.12 6.33 -8.90
C THR A 297 14.19 5.12 -9.85
N LEU A 298 13.06 4.65 -10.36
CA LEU A 298 13.01 3.55 -11.32
C LEU A 298 13.60 3.90 -12.67
N ARG A 299 13.37 5.13 -13.17
CA ARG A 299 14.01 5.60 -14.41
C ARG A 299 15.53 5.64 -14.27
N ALA A 300 16.04 6.20 -13.17
CA ALA A 300 17.46 6.24 -12.90
C ALA A 300 18.06 4.82 -12.78
N TYR A 301 17.33 3.88 -12.17
CA TYR A 301 17.72 2.47 -12.13
C TYR A 301 17.80 1.86 -13.54
N CYS A 302 16.78 2.07 -14.37
CA CYS A 302 16.74 1.56 -15.75
C CYS A 302 17.87 2.15 -16.61
N GLU A 303 18.14 3.45 -16.52
CA GLU A 303 19.22 4.10 -17.27
C GLU A 303 20.61 3.55 -16.88
N LYS A 304 20.79 3.23 -15.59
CA LYS A 304 22.05 2.69 -15.08
C LYS A 304 22.25 1.20 -15.41
N HIS A 305 21.19 0.39 -15.35
CA HIS A 305 21.29 -1.08 -15.40
C HIS A 305 20.77 -1.70 -16.70
N HIS A 306 19.89 -1.01 -17.43
CA HIS A 306 19.21 -1.49 -18.65
C HIS A 306 19.15 -0.45 -19.78
N PRO A 307 20.28 0.18 -20.18
CA PRO A 307 20.27 1.31 -21.12
C PRO A 307 19.85 0.96 -22.56
N VAL A 308 20.00 -0.30 -22.99
CA VAL A 308 19.78 -0.72 -24.38
C VAL A 308 18.33 -1.15 -24.66
N GLU A 309 17.60 -1.61 -23.65
CA GLU A 309 16.26 -2.18 -23.84
C GLU A 309 15.16 -1.14 -24.06
N ARG A 310 15.41 0.14 -23.75
CA ARG A 310 14.51 1.26 -24.05
C ARG A 310 14.16 1.33 -25.54
N ALA A 311 15.10 0.99 -26.42
CA ALA A 311 14.92 1.04 -27.87
C ALA A 311 14.14 -0.16 -28.43
N ALA A 312 14.06 -1.28 -27.70
CA ALA A 312 13.39 -2.50 -28.15
C ALA A 312 11.89 -2.54 -27.75
N GLY A 313 11.52 -1.87 -26.66
CA GLY A 313 10.14 -1.82 -26.15
C GLY A 313 9.16 -1.04 -27.03
N GLU A 314 9.63 -0.06 -27.79
CA GLU A 314 8.79 0.72 -28.73
C GLU A 314 8.62 0.03 -30.10
N GLY A 315 9.41 -1.02 -30.40
CA GLY A 315 9.51 -1.61 -31.74
C GLY A 315 8.82 -2.96 -31.97
N SER A 316 8.20 -3.58 -30.97
CA SER A 316 7.68 -4.96 -31.08
C SER A 316 6.15 -5.11 -31.21
N VAL A 317 5.40 -4.00 -31.34
CA VAL A 317 3.92 -4.04 -31.45
C VAL A 317 3.41 -4.07 -32.91
N SER A 318 4.27 -4.24 -33.93
CA SER A 318 3.84 -4.03 -35.34
C SER A 318 4.09 -5.18 -36.35
N ALA A 319 4.48 -6.39 -35.97
CA ALA A 319 4.93 -7.36 -37.00
C ALA A 319 4.44 -8.81 -36.91
N GLN A 320 3.48 -9.17 -36.05
CA GLN A 320 3.01 -10.58 -35.99
C GLN A 320 1.53 -10.86 -36.21
N ASP A 321 0.68 -9.85 -36.44
CA ASP A 321 -0.75 -10.06 -36.74
C ASP A 321 -1.17 -9.47 -38.10
N ALA A 322 -0.49 -9.88 -39.18
CA ALA A 322 -1.03 -9.71 -40.53
C ALA A 322 -1.78 -10.98 -40.95
N PRO A 323 -3.10 -10.92 -41.23
CA PRO A 323 -3.83 -12.08 -41.71
C PRO A 323 -3.32 -12.51 -43.11
N PRO A 324 -3.37 -13.81 -43.44
CA PRO A 324 -2.93 -14.28 -44.75
C PRO A 324 -3.77 -13.63 -45.85
N ALA A 325 -3.10 -12.99 -46.79
CA ALA A 325 -3.74 -12.43 -47.98
C ALA A 325 -4.47 -13.55 -48.73
N ALA A 326 -5.79 -13.38 -48.89
CA ALA A 326 -6.62 -14.25 -49.69
C ALA A 326 -6.17 -14.19 -51.15
N ALA A 327 -5.84 -15.36 -51.70
CA ALA A 327 -5.64 -15.54 -53.13
C ALA A 327 -7.01 -15.63 -53.83
N ALA A 328 -7.29 -14.65 -54.70
CA ALA A 328 -8.25 -14.74 -55.80
C ALA A 328 -7.73 -13.88 -56.95
#